data_AF-A0A4T0FWE0-F1
#
_entry.id   AF-A0A4T0FWE0-F1
#
_cell.length_a   1.000
_cell.length_b   1.000
_cell.length_c   1.000
_cell.angle_alpha   90.00
_cell.angle_beta   90.00
_cell.angle_gamma   90.00
#
_symmetry.space_group_name_H-M   'P 1'
#
loop_
_entity.id
_entity.type
_entity.pdbx_description
1 polymer ?
#
loop_
_entity_poly.entity_id
_entity_poly.type
_entity_poly.pdbx_seq_one_letter_code
_entity_poly.pdbx_strand_id
1 'polypeptide(L)'
;MNNSIRLIQDSASNQLYLDTIKQQFNDKLREDTLNRKAGDDSSFASNQSIQQLPPDPLTFEPELMQSVDYFGKLKFKYVEQQTKENFLKKILSTQPPLITPEDNAILEESNKQDKQLLKQAKVDTDNRTKQLESLVQEVADQHNSYTEELSSATELIDDIQQMQLELAKLRATHPPEQRLTPAVAQEILDEQIVEMQTLSDVKEQQALERSQLAQEIKDLTAQDERLQPELSAAKRIGQDAKRAKEDVEDGIEDLNRWLDAARQVYSKLIGIVNVLTPEPATLQVDYDARKDLKGEYVKSEHPTCTLVLRFNPQTRRFLSAELRNAPPTVNIDESIQAAELHGSAPRLIQDLLFKLRNQ
;
A
#
# COMPACT_ATOMS: atom_id res chain seq x y z
N MET A 1 48.04 -126.45 29.60
CA MET A 1 47.85 -125.41 28.55
C MET A 1 46.40 -125.28 28.04
N ASN A 2 45.55 -126.31 28.12
CA ASN A 2 44.16 -126.23 27.60
C ASN A 2 43.15 -125.41 28.43
N ASN A 3 43.39 -125.13 29.72
CA ASN A 3 42.45 -124.34 30.54
C ASN A 3 42.60 -122.82 30.38
N SER A 4 43.80 -122.32 30.06
CA SER A 4 44.03 -120.89 29.82
C SER A 4 43.45 -120.42 28.49
N ILE A 5 43.42 -121.30 27.47
CA ILE A 5 42.84 -120.98 26.16
C ILE A 5 41.31 -120.85 26.26
N ARG A 6 40.65 -121.71 27.07
CA ARG A 6 39.20 -121.62 27.32
C ARG A 6 38.80 -120.37 28.10
N LEU A 7 39.54 -119.98 29.14
CA LEU A 7 39.25 -118.75 29.89
C LEU A 7 39.39 -117.48 29.02
N ILE A 8 40.37 -117.45 28.12
CA ILE A 8 40.56 -116.33 27.19
C ILE A 8 39.43 -116.28 26.16
N GLN A 9 39.01 -117.45 25.62
CA GLN A 9 37.87 -117.53 24.71
C GLN A 9 36.54 -117.12 25.38
N ASP A 10 36.32 -117.49 26.65
CA ASP A 10 35.12 -117.09 27.39
C ASP A 10 35.16 -115.59 27.73
N SER A 11 36.33 -115.03 28.07
CA SER A 11 36.48 -113.59 28.30
C SER A 11 36.26 -112.76 27.02
N ALA A 12 36.75 -113.24 25.87
CA ALA A 12 36.56 -112.60 24.57
C ALA A 12 35.10 -112.70 24.11
N SER A 13 34.44 -113.84 24.34
CA SER A 13 33.02 -114.02 24.02
C SER A 13 32.11 -113.15 24.89
N ASN A 14 32.45 -112.99 26.19
CA ASN A 14 31.73 -112.10 27.09
C ASN A 14 31.96 -110.61 26.75
N GLN A 15 33.17 -110.23 26.33
CA GLN A 15 33.43 -108.88 25.84
C GLN A 15 32.66 -108.57 24.55
N LEU A 16 32.62 -109.52 23.61
CA LEU A 16 31.85 -109.40 22.37
C LEU A 16 30.35 -109.27 22.65
N TYR A 17 29.83 -110.04 23.63
CA TYR A 17 28.43 -109.93 24.06
C TYR A 17 28.13 -108.56 24.70
N LEU A 18 29.01 -108.07 25.57
CA LEU A 18 28.86 -106.74 26.19
C LEU A 18 28.94 -105.61 25.16
N ASP A 19 29.81 -105.71 24.16
CA ASP A 19 29.91 -104.71 23.10
C ASP A 19 28.72 -104.77 22.14
N THR A 20 28.14 -105.96 21.92
CA THR A 20 26.88 -106.12 21.17
C THR A 20 25.70 -105.48 21.91
N ILE A 21 25.62 -105.65 23.24
CA ILE A 21 24.60 -104.98 24.07
C ILE A 21 24.79 -103.46 24.08
N LYS A 22 26.03 -102.97 24.15
CA LYS A 22 26.33 -101.53 24.06
C LYS A 22 25.93 -100.95 22.71
N GLN A 23 26.17 -101.67 21.61
CA GLN A 23 25.73 -101.24 20.28
C GLN A 23 24.21 -101.19 20.20
N GLN A 24 23.51 -102.24 20.65
CA GLN A 24 22.03 -102.25 20.69
C GLN A 24 21.44 -101.14 21.57
N PHE A 25 22.09 -100.81 22.68
CA PHE A 25 21.69 -99.70 23.54
C PHE A 25 21.90 -98.34 22.86
N ASN A 26 23.04 -98.16 22.18
CA ASN A 26 23.33 -96.94 21.42
C ASN A 26 22.40 -96.76 20.21
N ASP A 27 22.03 -97.86 19.54
CA ASP A 27 21.09 -97.83 18.42
C ASP A 27 19.67 -97.55 18.91
N LYS A 28 19.26 -98.10 20.06
CA LYS A 28 18.00 -97.71 20.72
C LYS A 28 17.99 -96.25 21.17
N LEU A 29 19.10 -95.72 21.68
CA LEU A 29 19.19 -94.28 21.99
C LEU A 29 19.05 -93.44 20.71
N ARG A 30 19.64 -93.88 19.60
CA ARG A 30 19.53 -93.18 18.31
C ARG A 30 18.11 -93.23 17.76
N GLU A 31 17.45 -94.39 17.81
CA GLU A 31 16.04 -94.52 17.43
C GLU A 31 15.13 -93.68 18.33
N ASP A 32 15.33 -93.68 19.66
CA ASP A 32 14.56 -92.83 20.57
C ASP A 32 14.81 -91.34 20.32
N THR A 33 16.03 -90.94 19.93
CA THR A 33 16.33 -89.55 19.55
C THR A 33 15.72 -89.15 18.20
N LEU A 34 15.62 -90.08 17.24
CA LEU A 34 15.03 -89.84 15.93
C LEU A 34 13.50 -89.86 16.00
N ASN A 35 12.92 -90.76 16.79
CA ASN A 35 11.48 -90.88 16.97
C ASN A 35 10.92 -89.73 17.84
N ARG A 36 11.72 -89.18 18.78
CA ARG A 36 11.40 -87.91 19.46
C ARG A 36 11.49 -86.69 18.53
N LYS A 37 12.37 -86.72 17.52
CA LYS A 37 12.54 -85.63 16.54
C LYS A 37 11.41 -85.53 15.52
N ALA A 38 10.59 -86.58 15.37
CA ALA A 38 9.42 -86.59 14.49
C ALA A 38 8.12 -86.13 15.19
N GLY A 39 8.14 -85.90 16.50
CA GLY A 39 6.95 -85.59 17.30
C GLY A 39 6.92 -84.21 17.97
N ASP A 40 7.98 -83.40 17.88
CA ASP A 40 8.04 -82.12 18.59
C ASP A 40 8.88 -81.10 17.80
N ASP A 41 8.24 -80.42 16.85
CA ASP A 41 8.85 -79.44 15.94
C ASP A 41 8.88 -78.03 16.56
N SER A 42 9.08 -77.93 17.88
CA SER A 42 9.36 -76.64 18.53
C SER A 42 10.34 -76.83 19.68
N SER A 43 11.40 -76.02 19.70
CA SER A 43 12.36 -75.84 20.82
C SER A 43 13.57 -76.78 20.97
N PHE A 44 14.34 -77.03 19.90
CA PHE A 44 15.75 -77.45 20.07
C PHE A 44 16.71 -76.73 19.11
N ALA A 45 16.88 -75.42 19.34
CA ALA A 45 17.94 -74.60 18.73
C ALA A 45 18.83 -73.98 19.82
N SER A 46 19.38 -74.80 20.72
CA SER A 46 20.14 -74.33 21.90
C SER A 46 21.62 -74.01 21.63
N ASN A 47 22.02 -73.63 20.40
CA ASN A 47 23.42 -73.26 20.12
C ASN A 47 23.58 -71.99 19.25
N GLN A 48 22.54 -71.17 19.09
CA GLN A 48 22.65 -69.85 18.43
C GLN A 48 22.11 -68.67 19.25
N SER A 49 21.82 -68.85 20.54
CA SER A 49 21.08 -67.87 21.36
C SER A 49 21.93 -66.90 22.20
N ILE A 50 23.15 -66.55 21.79
CA ILE A 50 23.89 -65.43 22.43
C ILE A 50 23.63 -64.10 21.70
N GLN A 51 23.03 -64.11 20.49
CA GLN A 51 22.99 -62.91 19.65
C GLN A 51 21.59 -62.36 19.33
N GLN A 52 20.52 -62.94 19.90
CA GLN A 52 19.17 -62.41 19.76
C GLN A 52 18.47 -62.47 21.12
N LEU A 53 18.65 -61.42 21.92
CA LEU A 53 17.72 -61.17 23.01
C LEU A 53 16.35 -60.85 22.38
N PRO A 54 15.27 -61.54 22.78
CA PRO A 54 13.92 -61.12 22.43
C PRO A 54 13.69 -59.68 22.92
N PRO A 55 13.00 -58.83 22.13
CA PRO A 55 12.80 -57.42 22.46
C PRO A 55 11.85 -57.19 23.64
N ASP A 56 11.21 -58.23 24.19
CA ASP A 56 10.12 -58.08 25.15
C ASP A 56 10.41 -58.86 26.46
N PRO A 57 10.58 -58.19 27.62
CA PRO A 57 11.01 -58.82 28.88
C PRO A 57 10.01 -59.84 29.44
N LEU A 58 8.76 -59.82 28.98
CA LEU A 58 7.72 -60.78 29.39
C LEU A 58 7.89 -62.18 28.78
N THR A 59 8.69 -62.33 27.73
CA THR A 59 8.96 -63.65 27.12
C THR A 59 10.02 -64.47 27.87
N PHE A 60 10.76 -63.84 28.79
CA PHE A 60 11.85 -64.47 29.55
C PHE A 60 11.36 -65.26 30.77
N GLU A 61 10.27 -64.84 31.40
CA GLU A 61 9.71 -65.48 32.60
C GLU A 61 9.38 -66.97 32.40
N PRO A 62 8.67 -67.41 31.34
CA PRO A 62 8.37 -68.82 31.13
C PRO A 62 9.62 -69.67 30.84
N GLU A 63 10.58 -69.14 30.09
CA GLU A 63 11.84 -69.83 29.78
C GLU A 63 12.71 -69.98 31.04
N LEU A 64 12.75 -68.95 31.89
CA LEU A 64 13.42 -69.00 33.19
C LEU A 64 12.79 -70.08 34.07
N MET A 65 11.46 -70.11 34.20
CA MET A 65 10.76 -71.15 34.96
C MET A 65 11.06 -72.57 34.45
N GLN A 66 11.05 -72.76 33.13
CA GLN A 66 11.38 -74.04 32.52
C GLN A 66 12.83 -74.47 32.82
N SER A 67 13.78 -73.53 32.76
CA SER A 67 15.18 -73.80 33.08
C SER A 67 15.36 -74.18 34.56
N VAL A 68 14.68 -73.49 35.47
CA VAL A 68 14.71 -73.77 36.92
C VAL A 68 14.18 -75.17 37.22
N ASP A 69 13.07 -75.57 36.59
CA ASP A 69 12.51 -76.92 36.75
C ASP A 69 13.43 -78.01 36.17
N TYR A 70 14.04 -77.75 35.00
CA TYR A 70 15.03 -78.66 34.41
C TYR A 70 16.26 -78.85 35.30
N PHE A 71 16.86 -77.77 35.81
CA PHE A 71 18.00 -77.84 36.72
C PHE A 71 17.61 -78.49 38.05
N GLY A 72 16.39 -78.27 38.54
CA GLY A 72 15.83 -78.98 39.70
C GLY A 72 15.81 -80.49 39.50
N LYS A 73 15.28 -80.96 38.36
CA LYS A 73 15.25 -82.39 38.00
C LYS A 73 16.66 -82.97 37.80
N LEU A 74 17.57 -82.20 37.20
CA LEU A 74 18.96 -82.62 36.99
C LEU A 74 19.70 -82.77 38.32
N LYS A 75 19.54 -81.80 39.23
CA LYS A 75 20.08 -81.87 40.60
C LYS A 75 19.57 -83.11 41.34
N PHE A 76 18.28 -83.40 41.26
CA PHE A 76 17.70 -84.59 41.90
C PHE A 76 18.31 -85.89 41.37
N LYS A 77 18.39 -86.04 40.04
CA LYS A 77 19.02 -87.21 39.40
C LYS A 77 20.50 -87.34 39.76
N TYR A 78 21.23 -86.23 39.80
CA TYR A 78 22.64 -86.23 40.16
C TYR A 78 22.85 -86.68 41.61
N VAL A 79 22.10 -86.11 42.56
CA VAL A 79 22.18 -86.49 43.98
C VAL A 79 21.80 -87.95 44.18
N GLU A 80 20.76 -88.43 43.49
CA GLU A 80 20.37 -89.85 43.51
C GLU A 80 21.51 -90.75 43.00
N GLN A 81 22.10 -90.40 41.86
CA GLN A 81 23.19 -91.19 41.26
C GLN A 81 24.45 -91.16 42.13
N GLN A 82 24.81 -90.00 42.68
CA GLN A 82 25.94 -89.85 43.60
C GLN A 82 25.71 -90.65 44.88
N THR A 83 24.47 -90.71 45.38
CA THR A 83 24.11 -91.52 46.55
C THR A 83 24.24 -93.00 46.24
N LYS A 84 23.73 -93.46 45.08
CA LYS A 84 23.87 -94.85 44.62
C LYS A 84 25.34 -95.25 44.47
N GLU A 85 26.14 -94.39 43.84
CA GLU A 85 27.58 -94.63 43.65
C GLU A 85 28.33 -94.68 44.98
N ASN A 86 28.08 -93.73 45.89
CA ASN A 86 28.71 -93.71 47.21
C ASN A 86 28.27 -94.91 48.07
N PHE A 87 27.01 -95.33 47.98
CA PHE A 87 26.50 -96.52 48.66
C PHE A 87 27.19 -97.79 48.16
N LEU A 88 27.28 -97.96 46.84
CA LEU A 88 28.00 -99.09 46.23
C LEU A 88 29.47 -99.08 46.61
N LYS A 89 30.16 -97.93 46.54
CA LYS A 89 31.56 -97.79 46.96
C LYS A 89 31.75 -98.17 48.44
N LYS A 90 30.84 -97.78 49.33
CA LYS A 90 30.91 -98.12 50.76
C LYS A 90 30.73 -99.62 51.01
N ILE A 91 29.79 -100.28 50.32
CA ILE A 91 29.56 -101.73 50.45
C ILE A 91 30.70 -102.55 49.85
N LEU A 92 31.24 -102.12 48.71
CA LEU A 92 32.33 -102.80 48.01
C LEU A 92 33.71 -102.50 48.60
N SER A 93 33.81 -101.57 49.56
CA SER A 93 35.06 -101.30 50.27
C SER A 93 35.40 -102.44 51.23
N THR A 94 36.69 -102.77 51.35
CA THR A 94 37.19 -103.89 52.17
C THR A 94 36.96 -103.73 53.67
N GLN A 95 36.64 -102.53 54.14
CA GLN A 95 36.33 -102.23 55.53
C GLN A 95 35.17 -101.22 55.57
N PRO A 96 33.91 -101.69 55.52
CA PRO A 96 32.77 -100.78 55.51
C PRO A 96 32.73 -99.97 56.82
N PRO A 97 32.55 -98.65 56.74
CA PRO A 97 32.49 -97.82 57.94
C PRO A 97 31.27 -98.22 58.78
N LEU A 98 31.51 -98.53 60.06
CA LEU A 98 30.45 -98.71 61.05
C LEU A 98 29.79 -97.35 61.28
N ILE A 99 28.60 -97.14 60.72
CA ILE A 99 27.78 -95.97 61.03
C ILE A 99 27.27 -96.16 62.45
N THR A 100 27.83 -95.39 63.38
CA THR A 100 27.40 -95.43 64.78
C THR A 100 26.23 -94.48 65.00
N PRO A 101 25.38 -94.71 66.01
CA PRO A 101 24.31 -93.77 66.36
C PRO A 101 24.85 -92.38 66.75
N GLU A 102 26.12 -92.29 67.18
CA GLU A 102 26.78 -91.04 67.54
C GLU A 102 27.12 -90.20 66.29
N ASP A 103 27.59 -90.82 65.21
CA ASP A 103 27.82 -90.14 63.92
C ASP A 103 26.52 -89.56 63.34
N ASN A 104 25.42 -90.29 63.49
CA ASN A 104 24.09 -89.81 63.07
C ASN A 104 23.65 -88.61 63.92
N ALA A 105 23.90 -88.63 65.23
CA ALA A 105 23.57 -87.50 66.11
C ALA A 105 24.37 -86.23 65.75
N ILE A 106 25.67 -86.37 65.44
CA ILE A 106 26.52 -85.25 65.00
C ILE A 106 26.03 -84.68 63.67
N LEU A 107 25.69 -85.54 62.70
CA LEU A 107 25.14 -85.12 61.41
C LEU A 107 23.75 -84.47 61.56
N GLU A 108 22.91 -84.96 62.46
CA GLU A 108 21.62 -84.33 62.75
C GLU A 108 21.78 -82.93 63.33
N GLU A 109 22.74 -82.73 64.24
CA GLU A 109 23.01 -81.42 64.83
C GLU A 109 23.57 -80.44 63.79
N SER A 110 24.55 -80.86 62.96
CA SER A 110 25.06 -80.04 61.85
C SER A 110 23.94 -79.68 60.86
N ASN A 111 23.10 -80.65 60.49
CA ASN A 111 21.96 -80.41 59.59
C ASN A 111 20.93 -79.47 60.19
N LYS A 112 20.72 -79.48 61.52
CA LYS A 112 19.83 -78.53 62.20
C LYS A 112 20.40 -77.11 62.13
N GLN A 113 21.70 -76.94 62.40
CA GLN A 113 22.39 -75.66 62.31
C GLN A 113 22.35 -75.11 60.88
N ASP A 114 22.71 -75.92 59.89
CA ASP A 114 22.67 -75.54 58.48
C ASP A 114 21.26 -75.19 58.01
N LYS A 115 20.24 -75.94 58.47
CA LYS A 115 18.83 -75.60 58.19
C LYS A 115 18.40 -74.29 58.83
N GLN A 116 18.90 -73.96 60.02
CA GLN A 116 18.59 -72.68 60.66
C GLN A 116 19.24 -71.53 59.91
N LEU A 117 20.52 -71.65 59.52
CA LEU A 117 21.22 -70.66 58.71
C LEU A 117 20.54 -70.46 57.35
N LEU A 118 20.16 -71.55 56.68
CA LEU A 118 19.45 -71.47 55.40
C LEU A 118 18.09 -70.78 55.54
N LYS A 119 17.34 -71.07 56.61
CA LYS A 119 16.07 -70.37 56.88
C LYS A 119 16.27 -68.89 57.10
N GLN A 120 17.29 -68.49 57.86
CA GLN A 120 17.61 -67.09 58.09
C GLN A 120 18.01 -66.39 56.79
N ALA A 121 18.89 -67.00 55.99
CA ALA A 121 19.30 -66.47 54.70
C ALA A 121 18.13 -66.35 53.72
N LYS A 122 17.20 -67.32 53.71
CA LYS A 122 15.99 -67.25 52.88
C LYS A 122 15.09 -66.09 53.28
N VAL A 123 14.86 -65.90 54.58
CA VAL A 123 14.06 -64.78 55.09
C VAL A 123 14.71 -63.43 54.78
N ASP A 124 16.03 -63.30 54.95
CA ASP A 124 16.77 -62.09 54.59
C ASP A 124 16.67 -61.79 53.08
N THR A 125 16.84 -62.82 52.24
CA THR A 125 16.70 -62.67 50.79
C THR A 125 15.28 -62.26 50.41
N ASP A 126 14.25 -62.93 50.94
CA ASP A 126 12.85 -62.58 50.67
C ASP A 126 12.52 -61.14 51.11
N ASN A 127 13.09 -60.68 52.23
CA ASN A 127 12.92 -59.31 52.70
C ASN A 127 13.61 -58.30 51.77
N ARG A 128 14.83 -58.59 51.31
CA ARG A 128 15.55 -57.75 50.35
C ARG A 128 14.84 -57.67 49.00
N THR A 129 14.29 -58.79 48.52
CA THR A 129 13.50 -58.81 47.29
C THR A 129 12.28 -57.91 47.41
N LYS A 130 11.54 -57.99 48.53
CA LYS A 130 10.39 -57.09 48.77
C LYS A 130 10.79 -55.61 48.84
N GLN A 131 11.92 -55.31 49.48
CA GLN A 131 12.45 -53.93 49.52
C GLN A 131 12.83 -53.44 48.13
N LEU A 132 13.44 -54.32 47.32
CA LEU A 132 13.78 -54.01 45.94
C LEU A 132 12.53 -53.77 45.10
N GLU A 133 11.51 -54.61 45.22
CA GLU A 133 10.22 -54.42 44.54
C GLU A 133 9.57 -53.09 44.92
N SER A 134 9.57 -52.73 46.21
CA SER A 134 9.04 -51.42 46.62
C SER A 134 9.85 -50.25 46.07
N LEU A 135 11.17 -50.38 46.03
CA LEU A 135 12.06 -49.34 45.51
C LEU A 135 11.89 -49.18 43.99
N VAL A 136 11.73 -50.29 43.26
CA VAL A 136 11.47 -50.28 41.82
C VAL A 136 10.15 -49.56 41.52
N GLN A 137 9.11 -49.83 42.31
CA GLN A 137 7.83 -49.15 42.15
C GLN A 137 7.94 -47.65 42.43
N GLU A 138 8.60 -47.27 43.53
CA GLU A 138 8.82 -45.86 43.87
C GLU A 138 9.62 -45.12 42.79
N VAL A 139 10.68 -45.75 42.27
CA VAL A 139 11.50 -45.17 41.19
C VAL A 139 10.70 -45.04 39.90
N ALA A 140 9.85 -46.02 39.56
CA ALA A 140 8.99 -45.94 38.39
C ALA A 140 7.97 -44.79 38.51
N ASP A 141 7.35 -44.64 39.68
CA ASP A 141 6.39 -43.57 39.94
C ASP A 141 7.07 -42.18 39.89
N GLN A 142 8.26 -42.05 40.51
CA GLN A 142 9.06 -40.82 40.43
C GLN A 142 9.49 -40.49 39.00
N HIS A 143 9.93 -41.49 38.23
CA HIS A 143 10.31 -41.30 36.84
C HIS A 143 9.14 -40.79 35.99
N ASN A 144 7.95 -41.34 36.19
CA ASN A 144 6.74 -40.88 35.51
C ASN A 144 6.42 -39.42 35.86
N SER A 145 6.45 -39.07 37.16
CA SER A 145 6.26 -37.68 37.61
C SER A 145 7.27 -36.72 36.97
N TYR A 146 8.56 -37.08 36.97
CA TYR A 146 9.58 -36.24 36.34
C TYR A 146 9.41 -36.12 34.82
N THR A 147 8.90 -37.16 34.17
CA THR A 147 8.64 -37.13 32.72
C THR A 147 7.49 -36.17 32.41
N GLU A 148 6.43 -36.17 33.23
CA GLU A 148 5.31 -35.23 33.12
C GLU A 148 5.72 -33.78 33.40
N GLU A 149 6.52 -33.57 34.45
CA GLU A 149 7.09 -32.25 34.76
C GLU A 149 7.99 -31.75 33.63
N LEU A 150 8.81 -32.63 33.06
CA LEU A 150 9.68 -32.30 31.94
C LEU A 150 8.88 -31.92 30.69
N SER A 151 7.81 -32.66 30.36
CA SER A 151 6.95 -32.30 29.23
C SER A 151 6.29 -30.94 29.45
N SER A 152 5.79 -30.67 30.66
CA SER A 152 5.20 -29.37 30.99
C SER A 152 6.22 -28.24 30.91
N ALA A 153 7.45 -28.47 31.37
CA ALA A 153 8.53 -27.51 31.26
C ALA A 153 8.92 -27.23 29.80
N THR A 154 8.93 -28.26 28.93
CA THR A 154 9.19 -28.06 27.51
C THR A 154 8.11 -27.24 26.81
N GLU A 155 6.84 -27.50 27.12
CA GLU A 155 5.71 -26.71 26.60
C GLU A 155 5.82 -25.24 27.02
N LEU A 156 6.13 -24.98 28.31
CA LEU A 156 6.34 -23.62 28.82
C LEU A 156 7.51 -22.91 28.13
N ILE A 157 8.59 -23.63 27.80
CA ILE A 157 9.73 -23.05 27.08
C ILE A 157 9.30 -22.65 25.66
N ASP A 158 8.53 -23.48 24.96
CA ASP A 158 8.02 -23.18 23.63
C ASP A 158 7.08 -21.96 23.66
N ASP A 159 6.20 -21.87 24.65
CA ASP A 159 5.32 -20.72 24.87
C ASP A 159 6.12 -19.42 25.11
N ILE A 160 7.19 -19.49 25.92
CA ILE A 160 8.07 -18.34 26.15
C ILE A 160 8.75 -17.90 24.86
N GLN A 161 9.24 -18.84 24.06
CA GLN A 161 9.85 -18.53 22.77
C GLN A 161 8.85 -17.88 21.82
N GLN A 162 7.60 -18.37 21.79
CA GLN A 162 6.54 -17.78 20.99
C GLN A 162 6.20 -16.36 21.44
N MET A 163 6.05 -16.13 22.75
CA MET A 163 5.84 -14.79 23.30
C MET A 163 7.00 -13.83 23.00
N GLN A 164 8.25 -14.32 23.06
CA GLN A 164 9.42 -13.52 22.69
C GLN A 164 9.41 -13.15 21.20
N LEU A 165 9.02 -14.09 20.34
CA LEU A 165 8.87 -13.85 18.91
C LEU A 165 7.77 -12.84 18.63
N GLU A 166 6.62 -12.95 19.31
CA GLU A 166 5.54 -11.96 19.23
C GLU A 166 5.96 -10.58 19.72
N LEU A 167 6.70 -10.50 20.84
CA LEU A 167 7.28 -9.25 21.31
C LEU A 167 8.28 -8.67 20.31
N ALA A 168 9.10 -9.50 19.67
CA ALA A 168 10.03 -9.07 18.64
C ALA A 168 9.28 -8.54 17.41
N LYS A 169 8.20 -9.22 16.98
CA LYS A 169 7.29 -8.74 15.93
C LYS A 169 6.67 -7.41 16.31
N LEU A 170 6.09 -7.27 17.50
CA LEU A 170 5.52 -6.01 18.01
C LEU A 170 6.56 -4.90 18.06
N ARG A 171 7.80 -5.21 18.43
CA ARG A 171 8.90 -4.25 18.42
C ARG A 171 9.31 -3.83 17.02
N ALA A 172 9.23 -4.74 16.04
CA ALA A 172 9.51 -4.45 14.65
C ALA A 172 8.37 -3.66 13.98
N THR A 173 7.10 -4.00 14.26
CA THR A 173 5.93 -3.28 13.73
C THR A 173 5.76 -1.90 14.36
N HIS A 174 6.16 -1.73 15.62
CA HIS A 174 6.14 -0.47 16.33
C HIS A 174 7.54 -0.08 16.79
N PRO A 175 8.38 0.47 15.88
CA PRO A 175 9.68 1.02 16.22
C PRO A 175 9.57 2.07 17.33
N PRO A 176 10.57 2.20 18.21
CA PRO A 176 10.54 3.13 19.33
C PRO A 176 10.30 4.59 18.90
N GLU A 177 10.70 4.97 17.68
CA GLU A 177 10.48 6.30 17.11
C GLU A 177 8.99 6.60 16.82
N GLN A 178 8.18 5.57 16.54
CA GLN A 178 6.73 5.71 16.32
C GLN A 178 5.91 5.50 17.60
N ARG A 179 6.56 5.20 18.72
CA ARG A 179 5.87 5.04 20.01
C ARG A 179 5.61 6.40 20.58
N LEU A 180 4.34 6.79 20.60
CA LEU A 180 3.89 7.94 21.37
C LEU A 180 4.05 7.58 22.86
N THR A 181 5.21 7.91 23.43
CA THR A 181 5.39 7.81 24.87
C THR A 181 4.47 8.83 25.55
N PRO A 182 4.00 8.58 26.78
CA PRO A 182 3.12 9.51 27.48
C PRO A 182 3.70 10.92 27.59
N ALA A 183 5.04 11.03 27.73
CA ALA A 183 5.74 12.32 27.75
C ALA A 183 5.67 13.05 26.40
N VAL A 184 5.94 12.36 25.28
CA VAL A 184 5.84 12.93 23.94
C VAL A 184 4.38 13.29 23.60
N ALA A 185 3.42 12.48 24.04
CA ALA A 185 2.00 12.77 23.88
C ALA A 185 1.59 14.06 24.63
N GLN A 186 2.13 14.29 25.83
CA GLN A 186 1.88 15.51 26.60
C GLN A 186 2.52 16.73 25.93
N GLU A 187 3.74 16.61 25.42
CA GLU A 187 4.40 17.70 24.69
C GLU A 187 3.61 18.12 23.45
N ILE A 188 3.17 17.16 22.62
CA ILE A 188 2.33 17.44 21.45
C ILE A 188 0.98 18.04 21.87
N LEU A 189 0.40 17.57 22.96
CA LEU A 189 -0.85 18.13 23.49
C LEU A 189 -0.66 19.58 23.91
N ASP A 190 0.43 19.90 24.61
CA ASP A 190 0.75 21.25 25.05
C ASP A 190 0.99 22.17 23.84
N GLU A 191 1.71 21.71 22.81
CA GLU A 191 1.86 22.42 21.54
C GLU A 191 0.51 22.70 20.87
N GLN A 192 -0.37 21.70 20.81
CA GLN A 192 -1.71 21.84 20.23
C GLN A 192 -2.60 22.78 21.04
N ILE A 193 -2.47 22.79 22.38
CA ILE A 193 -3.21 23.72 23.23
C ILE A 193 -2.76 25.16 22.92
N VAL A 194 -1.46 25.39 22.79
CA VAL A 194 -0.91 26.71 22.42
C VAL A 194 -1.41 27.11 21.03
N GLU A 195 -1.35 26.21 20.05
CA GLU A 195 -1.87 26.49 18.70
C GLU A 195 -3.36 26.84 18.73
N MET A 196 -4.19 26.06 19.44
CA MET A 196 -5.61 26.35 19.58
C MET A 196 -5.89 27.69 20.25
N GLN A 197 -5.11 28.06 21.27
CA GLN A 197 -5.22 29.37 21.92
C GLN A 197 -4.92 30.49 20.93
N THR A 198 -3.80 30.39 20.19
CA THR A 198 -3.45 31.41 19.18
C THR A 198 -4.49 31.53 18.08
N LEU A 199 -5.04 30.41 17.59
CA LEU A 199 -6.11 30.41 16.58
C LEU A 199 -7.40 31.00 17.14
N SER A 200 -7.72 30.75 18.41
CA SER A 200 -8.87 31.34 19.09
C SER A 200 -8.73 32.85 19.22
N ASP A 201 -7.55 33.34 19.61
CA ASP A 201 -7.26 34.77 19.73
C ASP A 201 -7.37 35.48 18.37
N VAL A 202 -6.79 34.90 17.31
CA VAL A 202 -6.91 35.43 15.95
C VAL A 202 -8.37 35.45 15.49
N LYS A 203 -9.14 34.41 15.81
CA LYS A 203 -10.57 34.35 15.46
C LYS A 203 -11.37 35.43 16.18
N GLU A 204 -11.07 35.70 17.45
CA GLU A 204 -11.69 36.77 18.23
C GLU A 204 -11.33 38.14 17.65
N GLN A 205 -10.05 38.38 17.35
CA GLN A 205 -9.60 39.61 16.71
C GLN A 205 -10.31 39.85 15.37
N GLN A 206 -10.37 38.83 14.50
CA GLN A 206 -11.08 38.93 13.24
C GLN A 206 -12.59 39.15 13.43
N ALA A 207 -13.21 38.60 14.48
CA ALA A 207 -14.62 38.85 14.77
C ALA A 207 -14.84 40.31 15.16
N LEU A 208 -13.93 40.90 15.92
CA LEU A 208 -13.96 42.30 16.29
C LEU A 208 -13.76 43.22 15.08
N GLU A 209 -12.78 42.93 14.23
CA GLU A 209 -12.55 43.65 12.96
C GLU A 209 -13.77 43.55 12.03
N ARG A 210 -14.37 42.36 11.88
CA ARG A 210 -15.61 42.19 11.11
C ARG A 210 -16.77 42.99 11.69
N SER A 211 -16.88 43.07 13.01
CA SER A 211 -17.92 43.87 13.67
C SER A 211 -17.73 45.36 13.40
N GLN A 212 -16.49 45.86 13.48
CA GLN A 212 -16.14 47.25 13.16
C GLN A 212 -16.42 47.58 11.69
N LEU A 213 -15.95 46.75 10.75
CA LEU A 213 -16.23 46.92 9.33
C LEU A 213 -17.74 46.84 9.03
N ALA A 214 -18.48 45.97 9.71
CA ALA A 214 -19.93 45.92 9.56
C ALA A 214 -20.62 47.19 10.07
N GLN A 215 -20.11 47.83 11.12
CA GLN A 215 -20.58 49.15 11.57
C GLN A 215 -20.23 50.24 10.55
N GLU A 216 -18.99 50.27 10.05
CA GLU A 216 -18.57 51.23 9.03
C GLU A 216 -19.39 51.10 7.74
N ILE A 217 -19.63 49.87 7.28
CA ILE A 217 -20.51 49.61 6.12
C ILE A 217 -21.91 50.14 6.40
N LYS A 218 -22.48 49.91 7.60
CA LYS A 218 -23.80 50.46 7.95
C LYS A 218 -23.81 51.98 7.88
N ASP A 219 -22.80 52.64 8.44
CA ASP A 219 -22.69 54.10 8.43
C ASP A 219 -22.53 54.64 7.00
N LEU A 220 -21.71 54.00 6.17
CA LEU A 220 -21.54 54.35 4.76
C LEU A 220 -22.82 54.12 3.95
N THR A 221 -23.54 53.01 4.18
CA THR A 221 -24.83 52.76 3.52
C THR A 221 -25.87 53.79 3.92
N ALA A 222 -25.93 54.19 5.19
CA ALA A 222 -26.83 55.25 5.65
C ALA A 222 -26.46 56.62 5.04
N GLN A 223 -25.16 56.90 4.86
CA GLN A 223 -24.70 58.10 4.15
C GLN A 223 -25.07 58.06 2.66
N ASP A 224 -24.90 56.91 2.00
CA ASP A 224 -25.30 56.74 0.60
C ASP A 224 -26.81 56.93 0.45
N GLU A 225 -27.63 56.27 1.27
CA GLU A 225 -29.09 56.44 1.27
C GLU A 225 -29.51 57.91 1.49
N ARG A 226 -28.77 58.67 2.31
CA ARG A 226 -29.01 60.11 2.50
C ARG A 226 -28.63 60.93 1.25
N LEU A 227 -27.58 60.55 0.52
CA LEU A 227 -27.10 61.26 -0.67
C LEU A 227 -27.84 60.85 -1.96
N GLN A 228 -28.43 59.66 -2.01
CA GLN A 228 -29.26 59.20 -3.14
C GLN A 228 -30.35 60.20 -3.57
N PRO A 229 -31.17 60.80 -2.67
CA PRO A 229 -32.16 61.80 -3.07
C PRO A 229 -31.51 63.05 -3.66
N GLU A 230 -30.40 63.54 -3.10
CA GLU A 230 -29.67 64.71 -3.62
C GLU A 230 -29.09 64.44 -5.01
N LEU A 231 -28.46 63.28 -5.22
CA LEU A 231 -27.94 62.86 -6.52
C LEU A 231 -29.07 62.69 -7.55
N SER A 232 -30.20 62.11 -7.15
CA SER A 232 -31.36 61.96 -8.03
C SER A 232 -31.95 63.32 -8.44
N ALA A 233 -32.00 64.29 -7.51
CA ALA A 233 -32.44 65.65 -7.78
C ALA A 233 -31.46 66.38 -8.72
N ALA A 234 -30.16 66.30 -8.45
CA ALA A 234 -29.12 66.87 -9.31
C ALA A 234 -29.15 66.25 -10.72
N LYS A 235 -29.36 64.93 -10.82
CA LYS A 235 -29.48 64.22 -12.10
C LYS A 235 -30.73 64.67 -12.89
N ARG A 236 -31.86 64.90 -12.22
CA ARG A 236 -33.06 65.46 -12.86
C ARG A 236 -32.79 66.86 -13.41
N ILE A 237 -32.16 67.73 -12.62
CA ILE A 237 -31.77 69.08 -13.06
C ILE A 237 -30.84 69.01 -14.28
N GLY A 238 -29.85 68.12 -14.26
CA GLY A 238 -28.94 67.91 -15.40
C GLY A 238 -29.65 67.38 -16.65
N GLN A 239 -30.60 66.45 -16.50
CA GLN A 239 -31.39 65.93 -17.63
C GLN A 239 -32.33 66.99 -18.21
N ASP A 240 -32.97 67.81 -17.37
CA ASP A 240 -33.83 68.91 -17.81
C ASP A 240 -33.01 69.99 -18.54
N ALA A 241 -31.81 70.30 -18.05
CA ALA A 241 -30.87 71.19 -18.73
C ALA A 241 -30.38 70.62 -20.07
N LYS A 242 -30.20 69.30 -20.18
CA LYS A 242 -29.82 68.64 -21.44
C LYS A 242 -30.95 68.70 -22.46
N ARG A 243 -32.19 68.40 -22.06
CA ARG A 243 -33.38 68.52 -22.93
C ARG A 243 -33.56 69.94 -23.44
N ALA A 244 -33.39 70.93 -22.57
CA ALA A 244 -33.46 72.34 -22.96
C ALA A 244 -32.36 72.76 -23.96
N LYS A 245 -31.20 72.08 -23.98
CA LYS A 245 -30.17 72.30 -25.00
C LYS A 245 -30.48 71.58 -26.30
N GLU A 246 -30.93 70.33 -26.23
CA GLU A 246 -31.32 69.54 -27.41
C GLU A 246 -32.45 70.24 -28.18
N ASP A 247 -33.46 70.80 -27.50
CA ASP A 247 -34.53 71.59 -28.13
C ASP A 247 -34.04 72.86 -28.84
N VAL A 248 -32.93 73.46 -28.37
CA VAL A 248 -32.32 74.65 -28.98
C VAL A 248 -31.42 74.27 -30.18
N GLU A 249 -30.72 73.14 -30.09
CA GLU A 249 -29.86 72.64 -31.17
C GLU A 249 -30.70 72.18 -32.38
N ASP A 250 -31.83 71.48 -32.17
CA ASP A 250 -32.74 71.06 -33.25
C ASP A 250 -33.26 72.26 -34.08
N GLY A 251 -33.60 73.37 -33.41
CA GLY A 251 -34.04 74.59 -34.09
C GLY A 251 -32.95 75.27 -34.94
N ILE A 252 -31.68 75.12 -34.55
CA ILE A 252 -30.54 75.67 -35.30
C ILE A 252 -30.20 74.77 -36.50
N GLU A 253 -30.28 73.46 -36.35
CA GLU A 253 -30.05 72.51 -37.44
C GLU A 253 -31.08 72.66 -38.56
N ASP A 254 -32.36 72.82 -38.22
CA ASP A 254 -33.43 73.06 -39.20
C ASP A 254 -33.22 74.37 -39.97
N LEU A 255 -32.76 75.43 -39.30
CA LEU A 255 -32.45 76.70 -39.94
C LEU A 255 -31.27 76.59 -40.89
N ASN A 256 -30.19 75.90 -40.49
CA ASN A 256 -29.03 75.68 -41.35
C ASN A 256 -29.39 74.83 -42.58
N ARG A 257 -30.20 73.79 -42.40
CA ARG A 257 -30.68 72.95 -43.51
C ARG A 257 -31.50 73.76 -44.52
N TRP A 258 -32.34 74.67 -44.05
CA TRP A 258 -33.09 75.58 -44.92
C TRP A 258 -32.17 76.56 -45.66
N LEU A 259 -31.18 77.15 -44.98
CA LEU A 259 -30.21 78.07 -45.59
C LEU A 259 -29.38 77.36 -46.67
N ASP A 260 -28.95 76.12 -46.44
CA ASP A 260 -28.21 75.33 -47.43
C ASP A 260 -29.07 74.95 -48.64
N ALA A 261 -30.34 74.58 -48.41
CA ALA A 261 -31.28 74.33 -49.50
C ALA A 261 -31.54 75.59 -50.34
N ALA A 262 -31.73 76.75 -49.69
CA ALA A 262 -31.89 78.03 -50.36
C ALA A 262 -30.62 78.39 -51.17
N ARG A 263 -29.43 78.21 -50.59
CA ARG A 263 -28.15 78.41 -51.28
C ARG A 263 -28.02 77.56 -52.53
N GLN A 264 -28.39 76.28 -52.49
CA GLN A 264 -28.32 75.39 -53.66
C GLN A 264 -29.25 75.86 -54.80
N VAL A 265 -30.44 76.37 -54.49
CA VAL A 265 -31.35 76.93 -55.51
C VAL A 265 -30.76 78.18 -56.14
N TYR A 266 -30.24 79.11 -55.35
CA TYR A 266 -29.62 80.34 -55.86
C TYR A 266 -28.36 80.04 -56.68
N SER A 267 -27.52 79.09 -56.26
CA SER A 267 -26.32 78.67 -57.02
C SER A 267 -26.70 78.10 -58.39
N LYS A 268 -27.75 77.27 -58.45
CA LYS A 268 -28.26 76.70 -59.70
C LYS A 268 -28.86 77.75 -60.64
N LEU A 269 -29.54 78.75 -60.10
CA LEU A 269 -30.17 79.83 -60.89
C LEU A 269 -29.14 80.79 -61.50
N ILE A 270 -28.08 81.10 -60.76
CA ILE A 270 -27.04 82.07 -61.16
C ILE A 270 -25.91 81.39 -61.97
N GLY A 271 -25.91 80.05 -62.07
CA GLY A 271 -24.92 79.30 -62.84
C GLY A 271 -23.54 79.25 -62.17
N ILE A 272 -23.49 79.48 -60.86
CA ILE A 272 -22.26 79.40 -60.06
C ILE A 272 -22.02 77.92 -59.74
N VAL A 273 -20.92 77.38 -60.26
CA VAL A 273 -20.54 75.98 -60.03
C VAL A 273 -19.73 75.85 -58.76
N ASN A 274 -18.77 76.75 -58.57
CA ASN A 274 -17.90 76.72 -57.42
C ASN A 274 -17.42 78.12 -57.06
N VAL A 275 -17.25 78.35 -55.76
CA VAL A 275 -16.65 79.56 -55.20
C VAL A 275 -15.46 79.10 -54.38
N LEU A 276 -14.27 79.29 -54.94
CA LEU A 276 -13.01 78.92 -54.31
C LEU A 276 -12.33 80.19 -53.79
N THR A 277 -11.73 80.07 -52.61
CA THR A 277 -10.84 81.09 -52.03
C THR A 277 -9.45 80.48 -51.89
N PRO A 278 -8.69 80.37 -52.99
CA PRO A 278 -7.37 79.73 -52.95
C PRO A 278 -6.33 80.55 -52.16
N GLU A 279 -6.54 81.87 -52.01
CA GLU A 279 -5.65 82.77 -51.28
C GLU A 279 -6.47 83.73 -50.40
N PRO A 280 -5.99 84.18 -49.21
CA PRO A 280 -6.75 85.01 -48.26
C PRO A 280 -7.24 86.38 -48.79
N ALA A 281 -6.94 86.73 -50.04
CA ALA A 281 -7.36 87.97 -50.68
C ALA A 281 -7.84 87.76 -52.14
N THR A 282 -8.07 86.51 -52.57
CA THR A 282 -8.57 86.19 -53.91
C THR A 282 -9.83 85.36 -53.82
N LEU A 283 -10.85 85.78 -54.57
CA LEU A 283 -12.10 85.05 -54.73
C LEU A 283 -12.17 84.57 -56.17
N GLN A 284 -12.12 83.26 -56.35
CA GLN A 284 -12.29 82.62 -57.65
C GLN A 284 -13.72 82.10 -57.73
N VAL A 285 -14.49 82.62 -58.69
CA VAL A 285 -15.84 82.13 -58.98
C VAL A 285 -15.81 81.47 -60.35
N ASP A 286 -16.10 80.18 -60.37
CA ASP A 286 -16.22 79.41 -61.59
C ASP A 286 -17.68 79.47 -62.06
N TYR A 287 -17.89 80.10 -63.20
CA TYR A 287 -19.19 80.21 -63.86
C TYR A 287 -19.27 79.21 -65.00
N ASP A 288 -20.42 78.53 -65.10
CA ASP A 288 -20.72 77.70 -66.26
C ASP A 288 -21.50 78.50 -67.31
N ALA A 289 -20.79 79.00 -68.31
CA ALA A 289 -21.36 79.72 -69.45
C ALA A 289 -22.01 78.79 -70.49
N ARG A 290 -22.42 77.57 -70.11
CA ARG A 290 -22.98 76.52 -71.00
C ARG A 290 -24.51 76.45 -71.03
N LYS A 291 -25.23 77.46 -70.53
CA LYS A 291 -26.71 77.43 -70.45
C LYS A 291 -27.36 78.58 -71.21
N ASP A 292 -27.90 78.26 -72.38
CA ASP A 292 -29.02 79.00 -72.98
C ASP A 292 -30.29 78.82 -72.10
N LEU A 293 -31.26 79.72 -72.20
CA LEU A 293 -32.55 79.70 -71.48
C LEU A 293 -33.36 78.40 -71.69
N LYS A 294 -32.93 77.50 -72.58
CA LYS A 294 -33.55 76.19 -72.85
C LYS A 294 -32.73 74.97 -72.39
N GLY A 295 -31.56 75.15 -71.78
CA GLY A 295 -30.87 74.08 -71.05
C GLY A 295 -30.22 72.95 -71.87
N GLU A 296 -29.92 73.16 -73.15
CA GLU A 296 -29.20 72.19 -74.00
C GLU A 296 -27.68 72.43 -74.01
N TYR A 297 -26.89 71.35 -73.94
CA TYR A 297 -25.42 71.39 -73.82
C TYR A 297 -24.73 71.23 -75.18
N VAL A 298 -24.18 72.30 -75.74
CA VAL A 298 -23.28 72.22 -76.90
C VAL A 298 -21.82 72.24 -76.42
N LYS A 299 -21.18 71.08 -76.43
CA LYS A 299 -19.84 70.84 -75.83
C LYS A 299 -18.66 71.42 -76.62
N SER A 300 -18.90 71.99 -77.80
CA SER A 300 -17.86 72.38 -78.75
C SER A 300 -17.60 73.89 -78.86
N GLU A 301 -18.41 74.76 -78.22
CA GLU A 301 -18.31 76.23 -78.43
C GLU A 301 -18.21 77.11 -77.17
N HIS A 302 -18.31 76.57 -75.93
CA HIS A 302 -18.28 77.40 -74.71
C HIS A 302 -17.39 76.83 -73.58
N PRO A 303 -16.27 77.50 -73.20
CA PRO A 303 -15.46 77.12 -72.05
C PRO A 303 -16.06 77.64 -70.71
N THR A 304 -15.77 76.93 -69.61
CA THR A 304 -16.04 77.39 -68.24
C THR A 304 -15.27 78.69 -67.97
N CYS A 305 -15.99 79.75 -67.60
CA CYS A 305 -15.42 81.06 -67.35
C CYS A 305 -15.05 81.19 -65.87
N THR A 306 -13.77 81.44 -65.58
CA THR A 306 -13.29 81.59 -64.21
C THR A 306 -13.04 83.07 -63.93
N LEU A 307 -13.85 83.68 -63.06
CA LEU A 307 -13.66 85.06 -62.62
C LEU A 307 -12.80 85.07 -61.36
N VAL A 308 -11.62 85.66 -61.46
CA VAL A 308 -10.72 85.87 -60.32
C VAL A 308 -10.84 87.32 -59.86
N LEU A 309 -11.45 87.52 -58.70
CA LEU A 309 -11.54 88.81 -58.04
C LEU A 309 -10.41 88.94 -57.04
N ARG A 310 -9.59 89.99 -57.16
CA ARG A 310 -8.52 90.30 -56.22
C ARG A 310 -8.96 91.44 -55.32
N PHE A 311 -8.78 91.24 -54.03
CA PHE A 311 -9.08 92.22 -52.99
C PHE A 311 -7.79 92.67 -52.31
N ASN A 312 -7.78 93.89 -51.78
CA ASN A 312 -6.66 94.34 -50.96
C ASN A 312 -6.75 93.67 -49.57
N PRO A 313 -5.69 92.98 -49.08
CA PRO A 313 -5.72 92.24 -47.82
C PRO A 313 -5.92 93.13 -46.58
N GLN A 314 -5.56 94.43 -46.64
CA GLN A 314 -5.68 95.34 -45.49
C GLN A 314 -7.00 96.11 -45.47
N THR A 315 -7.48 96.55 -46.64
CA THR A 315 -8.69 97.40 -46.74
C THR A 315 -9.94 96.62 -47.15
N ARG A 316 -9.78 95.35 -47.55
CA ARG A 316 -10.83 94.45 -48.08
C ARG A 316 -11.63 95.04 -49.25
N ARG A 317 -11.09 96.09 -49.90
CA ARG A 317 -11.70 96.71 -51.07
C ARG A 317 -11.30 95.94 -52.32
N PHE A 318 -12.21 95.92 -53.29
CA PHE A 318 -11.98 95.33 -54.61
C PHE A 318 -10.82 96.07 -55.31
N LEU A 319 -9.85 95.31 -55.82
CA LEU A 319 -8.64 95.85 -56.43
C LEU A 319 -8.66 95.66 -57.95
N SER A 320 -8.89 94.43 -58.41
CA SER A 320 -8.93 94.10 -59.83
C SER A 320 -9.72 92.82 -60.05
N ALA A 321 -10.24 92.62 -61.27
CA ALA A 321 -10.81 91.36 -61.71
C ALA A 321 -10.07 90.86 -62.95
N GLU A 322 -9.85 89.55 -63.01
CA GLU A 322 -9.27 88.87 -64.16
C GLU A 322 -10.24 87.76 -64.58
N LEU A 323 -10.73 87.81 -65.82
CA LEU A 323 -11.51 86.70 -66.38
C LEU A 323 -10.56 85.75 -67.12
N ARG A 324 -10.48 84.51 -66.65
CA ARG A 324 -9.73 83.43 -67.29
C ARG A 324 -10.67 82.54 -68.10
N ASN A 325 -10.24 82.14 -69.29
CA ASN A 325 -10.98 81.29 -70.25
C ASN A 325 -12.26 81.94 -70.82
N ALA A 326 -12.16 83.19 -71.29
CA ALA A 326 -13.27 83.87 -71.95
C ALA A 326 -13.43 83.41 -73.43
N PRO A 327 -14.66 83.30 -73.96
CA PRO A 327 -14.88 83.09 -75.39
C PRO A 327 -14.37 84.30 -76.21
N PRO A 328 -13.81 84.09 -77.42
CA PRO A 328 -13.11 85.12 -78.20
C PRO A 328 -13.98 86.29 -78.71
N THR A 329 -15.28 86.30 -78.39
CA THR A 329 -16.26 87.32 -78.81
C THR A 329 -16.61 88.33 -77.71
N VAL A 330 -16.09 88.19 -76.47
CA VAL A 330 -16.45 89.07 -75.35
C VAL A 330 -15.24 89.88 -74.88
N ASN A 331 -15.27 91.20 -75.11
CA ASN A 331 -14.34 92.14 -74.50
C ASN A 331 -14.95 92.72 -73.21
N ILE A 332 -14.27 92.51 -72.07
CA ILE A 332 -14.75 92.88 -70.71
C ILE A 332 -13.87 93.98 -70.10
N ASP A 333 -12.88 94.49 -70.83
CA ASP A 333 -11.92 95.46 -70.32
C ASP A 333 -12.61 96.76 -69.84
N GLU A 334 -13.69 97.17 -70.52
CA GLU A 334 -14.48 98.35 -70.14
C GLU A 334 -15.27 98.15 -68.84
N SER A 335 -15.78 96.93 -68.61
CA SER A 335 -16.53 96.59 -67.38
C SER A 335 -15.61 96.39 -66.18
N ILE A 336 -14.38 95.92 -66.39
CA ILE A 336 -13.34 95.80 -65.36
C ILE A 336 -12.89 97.20 -64.92
N GLN A 337 -12.59 98.10 -65.86
CA GLN A 337 -12.20 99.48 -65.55
C GLN A 337 -13.30 100.25 -64.80
N ALA A 338 -14.57 100.08 -65.17
CA ALA A 338 -15.69 100.69 -64.47
C ALA A 338 -15.83 100.17 -63.02
N ALA A 339 -15.56 98.88 -62.78
CA ALA A 339 -15.61 98.29 -61.46
C ALA A 339 -14.42 98.68 -60.57
N GLU A 340 -13.24 98.89 -61.15
CA GLU A 340 -12.06 99.43 -60.46
C GLU A 340 -12.30 100.88 -59.99
N LEU A 341 -12.96 101.71 -60.82
CA LEU A 341 -13.34 103.09 -60.47
C LEU A 341 -14.35 103.17 -59.32
N HIS A 342 -15.32 102.27 -59.28
CA HIS A 342 -16.40 102.29 -58.28
C HIS A 342 -16.15 101.37 -57.06
N GLY A 343 -15.11 100.53 -57.09
CA GLY A 343 -14.74 99.64 -55.99
C GLY A 343 -15.80 98.58 -55.63
N SER A 344 -16.68 98.22 -56.57
CA SER A 344 -17.85 97.36 -56.32
C SER A 344 -17.82 96.10 -57.18
N ALA A 345 -17.46 94.96 -56.56
CA ALA A 345 -17.46 93.64 -57.18
C ALA A 345 -18.87 93.12 -57.60
N PRO A 346 -19.96 93.36 -56.85
CA PRO A 346 -21.29 92.86 -57.24
C PRO A 346 -21.79 93.40 -58.58
N ARG A 347 -21.49 94.67 -58.89
CA ARG A 347 -21.90 95.30 -60.15
C ARG A 347 -21.16 94.69 -61.35
N LEU A 348 -19.88 94.39 -61.17
CA LEU A 348 -19.08 93.66 -62.16
C LEU A 348 -19.65 92.27 -62.44
N ILE A 349 -20.03 91.52 -61.40
CA ILE A 349 -20.63 90.20 -61.56
C ILE A 349 -21.96 90.28 -62.30
N GLN A 350 -22.80 91.27 -62.00
CA GLN A 350 -24.09 91.44 -62.68
C GLN A 350 -23.94 91.79 -64.17
N ASP A 351 -23.04 92.71 -64.51
CA ASP A 351 -22.77 93.08 -65.91
C ASP A 351 -22.12 91.93 -66.69
N LEU A 352 -21.24 91.17 -66.05
CA LEU A 352 -20.58 90.00 -66.62
C LEU A 352 -21.59 88.87 -66.88
N LEU A 353 -22.49 88.60 -65.93
CA LEU A 353 -23.58 87.62 -66.12
C LEU A 353 -24.57 88.06 -67.20
N PHE A 354 -24.89 89.35 -67.30
CA PHE A 354 -25.75 89.86 -68.37
C PHE A 354 -25.11 89.70 -69.75
N LYS A 355 -23.81 90.00 -69.87
CA LYS A 355 -23.04 89.82 -71.13
C LYS A 355 -22.84 88.34 -71.48
N LEU A 356 -22.63 87.46 -70.51
CA LEU A 356 -22.50 86.02 -70.73
C LEU A 356 -23.84 85.31 -71.06
N ARG A 357 -24.98 85.84 -70.60
CA ARG A 357 -26.31 85.23 -70.81
C ARG A 357 -27.04 85.72 -72.06
N ASN A 358 -26.66 86.86 -72.62
CA ASN A 358 -27.27 87.43 -73.84
C ASN A 358 -26.50 87.08 -75.13
N GLN A 359 -25.71 85.99 -75.11
CA GLN A 359 -25.04 85.45 -76.30
C GLN A 359 -25.87 84.35 -76.95
#